data_AF-A0A2E4IZQ7-F1
#
_entry.id   AF-A0A2E4IZQ7-F1
#
_cell.length_a   1.000
_cell.length_b   1.000
_cell.length_c   1.000
_cell.angle_alpha   90.00
_cell.angle_beta   90.00
_cell.angle_gamma   90.00
#
_symmetry.space_group_name_H-M   'P 1'
#
loop_
_entity.id
_entity.type
_entity.pdbx_description
1 polymer ?
#
loop_
_entity_poly.entity_id
_entity_poly.type
_entity_poly.pdbx_seq_one_letter_code
_entity_poly.pdbx_strand_id
1 'polypeptide(L)'
;MSYSDTTPTGDSFQLLNRCSPKAREAASRYRENQKPEEVKTIVSEVISHYVAEEQLPTMKRRSTQVRLREDLGLDSLSLIEICMTLEEAFGITLTESELRGLHTIGDVNRFTTRRLSS
;
A
#
# COMPACT_ATOMS: atom_id res chain seq x y z
N MET A 1 -7.66 -25.63 31.04
CA MET A 1 -6.96 -25.19 29.81
C MET A 1 -7.26 -23.71 29.61
N SER A 2 -6.35 -22.84 30.05
CA SER A 2 -6.42 -21.43 29.71
C SER A 2 -5.87 -21.30 28.30
N TYR A 3 -6.70 -20.85 27.35
CA TYR A 3 -6.21 -20.42 26.05
C TYR A 3 -5.32 -19.22 26.31
N SER A 4 -4.00 -19.44 26.31
CA SER A 4 -3.05 -18.35 26.16
C SER A 4 -3.35 -17.72 24.82
N ASP A 5 -3.98 -16.56 24.90
CA ASP A 5 -4.08 -15.52 23.91
C ASP A 5 -2.68 -15.27 23.35
N THR A 6 -2.30 -16.05 22.35
CA THR A 6 -1.24 -15.66 21.44
C THR A 6 -1.92 -14.86 20.35
N THR A 7 -2.27 -13.61 20.64
CA THR A 7 -2.16 -12.60 19.59
C THR A 7 -0.74 -12.71 19.06
N PRO A 8 -0.51 -12.99 17.77
CA PRO A 8 0.81 -12.87 17.19
C PRO A 8 1.14 -11.37 17.12
N THR A 9 1.48 -10.79 18.26
CA THR A 9 2.11 -9.49 18.37
C THR A 9 3.54 -9.69 17.93
N GLY A 10 3.83 -9.46 16.65
CA GLY A 10 5.22 -9.30 16.21
C GLY A 10 5.83 -10.42 15.37
N ASP A 11 5.05 -11.15 14.56
CA ASP A 11 5.62 -11.45 13.25
C ASP A 11 5.75 -10.08 12.55
N SER A 12 6.98 -9.56 12.58
CA SER A 12 7.38 -8.46 11.72
C SER A 12 7.29 -9.00 10.31
N PHE A 13 6.09 -9.06 9.76
CA PHE A 13 5.88 -9.23 8.33
C PHE A 13 6.50 -7.99 7.73
N GLN A 14 7.80 -8.07 7.43
CA GLN A 14 8.53 -7.05 6.68
C GLN A 14 7.98 -7.10 5.25
N LEU A 15 6.70 -6.76 5.07
CA LEU A 15 5.99 -6.82 3.80
C LEU A 15 6.63 -5.84 2.84
N LEU A 16 7.10 -4.71 3.36
CA LEU A 16 7.91 -3.77 2.60
C LEU A 16 9.20 -4.41 2.07
N ASN A 17 9.78 -5.42 2.74
CA ASN A 17 10.94 -6.16 2.23
C ASN A 17 10.61 -7.14 1.10
N ARG A 18 9.34 -7.50 0.90
CA ARG A 18 8.87 -8.28 -0.26
C ARG A 18 8.65 -7.41 -1.49
N CYS A 19 8.45 -6.10 -1.29
CA CYS A 19 8.26 -5.13 -2.35
C CYS A 19 9.57 -4.81 -3.10
N SER A 20 9.44 -4.04 -4.20
CA SER A 20 10.58 -3.65 -5.02
C SER A 20 11.63 -2.85 -4.23
N PRO A 21 12.92 -2.86 -4.65
CA PRO A 21 13.94 -1.98 -4.07
C PRO A 21 13.51 -0.51 -4.04
N LYS A 22 12.81 -0.08 -5.10
CA LYS A 22 12.29 1.28 -5.23
C LYS A 22 11.26 1.62 -4.16
N ALA A 23 10.39 0.68 -3.76
CA ALA A 23 9.45 0.88 -2.65
C ALA A 23 10.19 1.14 -1.34
N ARG A 24 11.20 0.29 -1.04
CA ARG A 24 11.97 0.36 0.21
C ARG A 24 12.79 1.63 0.31
N GLU A 25 13.47 2.01 -0.78
CA GLU A 25 14.23 3.25 -0.85
C GLU A 25 13.33 4.48 -0.72
N ALA A 26 12.15 4.48 -1.36
CA ALA A 26 11.19 5.56 -1.21
C ALA A 26 10.67 5.67 0.23
N ALA A 27 10.39 4.54 0.90
CA ALA A 27 10.03 4.53 2.30
C ALA A 27 11.17 5.04 3.21
N SER A 28 12.43 4.73 2.91
CA SER A 28 13.58 5.31 3.62
C SER A 28 13.62 6.82 3.44
N ARG A 29 13.54 7.33 2.20
CA ARG A 29 13.54 8.76 1.91
C ARG A 29 12.35 9.48 2.54
N TYR A 30 11.16 8.88 2.53
CA TYR A 30 9.98 9.42 3.18
C TYR A 30 10.19 9.62 4.69
N ARG A 31 10.85 8.67 5.38
CA ARG A 31 11.16 8.81 6.81
C ARG A 31 12.11 9.97 7.11
N GLU A 32 12.94 10.36 6.15
CA GLU A 32 13.89 11.47 6.28
C GLU A 32 13.26 12.83 5.92
N ASN A 33 12.38 12.87 4.91
CA ASN A 33 11.97 14.12 4.28
C ASN A 33 10.44 14.39 4.29
N GLN A 34 9.63 13.36 4.58
CA GLN A 34 8.17 13.38 4.58
C GLN A 34 7.52 14.00 3.33
N LYS A 35 8.18 13.89 2.17
CA LYS A 35 7.73 14.59 0.97
C LYS A 35 6.63 13.83 0.21
N PRO A 36 5.65 14.54 -0.40
CA PRO A 36 4.55 13.92 -1.12
C PRO A 36 4.97 13.05 -2.33
N GLU A 37 6.11 13.35 -2.96
CA GLU A 37 6.64 12.52 -4.05
C GLU A 37 7.02 11.10 -3.60
N GLU A 38 7.53 10.95 -2.38
CA GLU A 38 7.87 9.64 -1.84
C GLU A 38 6.61 8.87 -1.49
N VAL A 39 5.58 9.54 -0.95
CA VAL A 39 4.26 8.93 -0.71
C VAL A 39 3.70 8.32 -2.00
N LYS A 40 3.71 9.09 -3.10
CA LYS A 40 3.24 8.59 -4.40
C LYS A 40 4.05 7.41 -4.91
N THR A 41 5.36 7.45 -4.70
CA THR A 41 6.27 6.37 -5.11
C THR A 41 5.99 5.10 -4.32
N ILE A 42 5.89 5.19 -2.99
CA ILE A 42 5.58 4.06 -2.11
C ILE A 42 4.24 3.45 -2.49
N VAL A 43 3.17 4.25 -2.58
CA VAL A 43 1.83 3.76 -2.94
C VAL A 43 1.85 3.04 -4.28
N SER A 44 2.50 3.61 -5.30
CA SER A 44 2.56 3.01 -6.62
C SER A 44 3.36 1.70 -6.63
N GLU A 45 4.50 1.65 -5.95
CA GLU A 45 5.33 0.45 -5.92
C GLU A 45 4.68 -0.68 -5.10
N VAL A 46 4.09 -0.35 -3.95
CA VAL A 46 3.33 -1.30 -3.13
C VAL A 46 2.16 -1.87 -3.91
N ILE A 47 1.33 -1.05 -4.55
CA ILE A 47 0.21 -1.55 -5.36
C ILE A 47 0.75 -2.45 -6.47
N SER A 48 1.83 -2.07 -7.17
CA SER A 48 2.36 -2.85 -8.28
C SER A 48 2.86 -4.24 -7.87
N HIS A 49 3.26 -4.42 -6.61
CA HIS A 49 3.68 -5.71 -6.08
C HIS A 49 2.55 -6.75 -6.07
N TYR A 50 1.30 -6.31 -5.89
CA TYR A 50 0.12 -7.17 -5.83
C TYR A 50 -0.65 -7.25 -7.16
N VAL A 51 -0.12 -6.62 -8.22
CA VAL A 51 -0.76 -6.57 -9.53
C VAL A 51 -0.14 -7.64 -10.43
N ALA A 52 -0.99 -8.42 -11.11
CA ALA A 52 -0.56 -9.40 -12.09
C ALA A 52 0.28 -8.75 -13.21
N GLU A 53 1.29 -9.47 -13.71
CA GLU A 53 2.25 -8.92 -14.69
C GLU A 53 1.56 -8.37 -15.95
N GLU A 54 0.49 -9.02 -16.41
CA GLU A 54 -0.31 -8.60 -17.56
C GLU A 54 -0.98 -7.23 -17.37
N GLN A 55 -1.24 -6.82 -16.12
CA GLN A 55 -1.91 -5.55 -15.81
C GLN A 55 -0.92 -4.41 -15.49
N LEU A 56 0.36 -4.72 -15.26
CA LEU A 56 1.40 -3.71 -15.01
C LEU A 56 1.53 -2.67 -16.14
N PRO A 57 1.43 -3.01 -17.45
CA PRO A 57 1.43 -2.01 -18.52
C PRO A 57 0.26 -1.03 -18.43
N THR A 58 -0.92 -1.49 -18.01
CA THR A 58 -2.12 -0.66 -17.81
C THR A 58 -1.90 0.31 -16.65
N MET A 59 -1.42 -0.22 -15.52
CA MET A 59 -1.05 0.57 -14.35
C MET A 59 -0.04 1.67 -14.68
N LYS A 60 1.06 1.33 -15.38
CA LYS A 60 2.14 2.28 -15.71
C LYS A 60 1.68 3.38 -16.67
N ARG A 61 0.77 3.09 -17.60
CA ARG A 61 0.26 4.08 -18.57
C ARG A 61 -0.76 5.04 -18.00
N ARG A 62 -1.58 4.60 -17.04
CA ARG A 62 -2.74 5.36 -16.52
C ARG A 62 -2.72 5.49 -14.99
N SER A 63 -1.53 5.66 -14.43
CA SER A 63 -1.24 5.47 -13.00
C SER A 63 -2.18 6.12 -11.98
N THR A 64 -2.90 7.19 -12.29
CA THR A 64 -3.87 7.82 -11.37
C THR A 64 -5.34 7.47 -11.63
N GLN A 65 -5.70 7.09 -12.86
CA GLN A 65 -7.08 6.79 -13.27
C GLN A 65 -7.41 5.30 -13.24
N VAL A 66 -6.39 4.46 -13.14
CA VAL A 66 -6.51 3.01 -13.07
C VAL A 66 -7.33 2.61 -11.85
N ARG A 67 -8.38 1.82 -12.11
CA ARG A 67 -9.29 1.30 -11.10
C ARG A 67 -8.69 0.07 -10.44
N LEU A 68 -8.67 0.06 -9.10
CA LEU A 68 -8.04 -1.01 -8.32
C LEU A 68 -8.64 -2.38 -8.59
N ARG A 69 -9.97 -2.47 -8.69
CA ARG A 69 -10.67 -3.74 -8.87
C ARG A 69 -10.89 -4.07 -10.33
N GLU A 70 -11.42 -3.11 -11.08
CA GLU A 70 -11.87 -3.36 -12.45
C GLU A 70 -10.72 -3.43 -13.46
N ASP A 71 -9.65 -2.66 -13.26
CA ASP A 71 -8.52 -2.66 -14.19
C ASP A 71 -7.37 -3.55 -13.70
N LEU A 72 -7.16 -3.68 -12.39
CA LEU A 72 -6.02 -4.43 -11.83
C LEU A 72 -6.39 -5.78 -11.21
N GLY A 73 -7.68 -6.07 -11.04
CA GLY A 73 -8.14 -7.33 -10.45
C GLY A 73 -7.77 -7.51 -8.98
N LEU A 74 -7.50 -6.42 -8.23
CA LEU A 74 -7.16 -6.50 -6.81
C LEU A 74 -8.37 -6.98 -6.01
N ASP A 75 -8.22 -8.13 -5.37
CA ASP A 75 -9.26 -8.72 -4.52
C ASP A 75 -9.16 -8.24 -3.07
N SER A 76 -10.01 -8.78 -2.19
CA SER A 76 -10.03 -8.35 -0.79
C SER A 76 -8.76 -8.74 -0.04
N LEU A 77 -8.10 -9.85 -0.41
CA LEU A 77 -6.85 -10.28 0.22
C LEU A 77 -5.71 -9.34 -0.18
N SER A 78 -5.59 -9.02 -1.47
CA SER A 78 -4.61 -8.04 -1.96
C SER A 78 -4.80 -6.69 -1.28
N LEU A 79 -6.04 -6.22 -1.08
CA LEU A 79 -6.30 -4.96 -0.40
C LEU A 79 -5.87 -4.98 1.08
N ILE A 80 -6.05 -6.09 1.79
CA ILE A 80 -5.57 -6.25 3.16
C ILE A 80 -4.04 -6.17 3.21
N GLU A 81 -3.35 -6.88 2.32
CA GLU A 81 -1.88 -6.86 2.28
C GLU A 81 -1.32 -5.49 1.87
N ILE A 82 -2.00 -4.79 0.95
CA ILE A 82 -1.67 -3.40 0.60
C ILE A 82 -1.84 -2.50 1.83
N CYS A 83 -2.95 -2.60 2.58
CA CYS A 83 -3.11 -1.83 3.83
C CYS A 83 -1.93 -2.07 4.76
N MET A 84 -1.65 -3.32 5.11
CA MET A 84 -0.59 -3.69 6.05
C MET A 84 0.79 -3.18 5.59
N THR A 85 1.07 -3.25 4.29
CA THR A 85 2.35 -2.77 3.73
C THR A 85 2.46 -1.25 3.78
N LEU A 86 1.37 -0.52 3.51
CA LEU A 86 1.35 0.94 3.61
C LEU A 86 1.42 1.40 5.08
N GLU A 87 0.77 0.68 6.01
CA GLU A 87 0.90 0.91 7.45
C GLU A 87 2.36 0.79 7.90
N GLU A 88 3.06 -0.28 7.49
CA GLU A 88 4.49 -0.48 7.77
C GLU A 88 5.36 0.63 7.17
N ALA A 89 5.06 1.04 5.93
CA ALA A 89 5.84 2.06 5.23
C ALA A 89 5.72 3.45 5.88
N PHE A 90 4.52 3.81 6.34
CA PHE A 90 4.22 5.17 6.80
C PHE A 90 4.06 5.32 8.32
N GLY A 91 3.93 4.22 9.07
CA GLY A 91 3.65 4.25 10.51
C GLY A 91 2.25 4.75 10.86
N ILE A 92 1.27 4.50 9.99
CA ILE A 92 -0.15 4.86 10.19
C ILE A 92 -1.00 3.61 10.35
N THR A 93 -2.26 3.79 10.75
CA THR A 93 -3.28 2.73 10.72
C THR A 93 -4.21 2.91 9.52
N LEU A 94 -4.41 1.83 8.77
CA LEU A 94 -5.25 1.73 7.57
C LEU A 94 -6.09 0.45 7.63
N THR A 95 -7.37 0.58 7.32
CA THR A 95 -8.30 -0.55 7.27
C THR A 95 -8.65 -0.91 5.84
N GLU A 96 -8.94 -2.20 5.59
CA GLU A 96 -9.43 -2.66 4.28
C GLU A 96 -10.72 -1.92 3.87
N SER A 97 -11.59 -1.58 4.84
CA SER A 97 -12.83 -0.83 4.56
C SER A 97 -12.56 0.58 4.04
N GLU A 98 -11.51 1.26 4.52
CA GLU A 98 -11.09 2.55 3.98
C GLU A 98 -10.60 2.41 2.54
N LEU A 99 -9.75 1.42 2.24
CA LEU A 99 -9.26 1.17 0.88
C LEU A 99 -10.37 0.68 -0.07
N ARG A 100 -11.35 -0.08 0.42
CA ARG A 100 -12.52 -0.55 -0.33
C ARG A 100 -13.36 0.60 -0.86
N GLY A 101 -13.39 1.73 -0.15
CA GLY A 101 -14.07 2.95 -0.60
C GLY A 101 -13.32 3.74 -1.68
N LEU A 102 -12.06 3.36 -1.98
CA LEU A 102 -11.21 4.02 -2.97
C LEU A 102 -11.29 3.26 -4.29
N HIS A 103 -11.54 3.98 -5.37
CA HIS A 103 -11.75 3.35 -6.68
C HIS A 103 -10.47 3.30 -7.50
N THR A 104 -9.63 4.34 -7.41
CA THR A 104 -8.43 4.49 -8.24
C THR A 104 -7.15 4.60 -7.41
N ILE A 105 -5.99 4.34 -8.04
CA ILE A 105 -4.68 4.63 -7.44
C ILE A 105 -4.56 6.13 -7.06
N GLY A 106 -5.18 7.02 -7.83
CA GLY A 106 -5.25 8.45 -7.50
C GLY A 106 -5.98 8.73 -6.18
N ASP A 107 -7.00 7.93 -5.87
CA ASP A 107 -7.74 8.04 -4.61
C ASP A 107 -6.91 7.55 -3.43
N VAL A 108 -6.19 6.43 -3.59
CA VAL A 108 -5.22 5.94 -2.57
C VAL A 108 -4.17 7.00 -2.28
N ASN A 109 -3.58 7.60 -3.31
CA ASN A 109 -2.60 8.66 -3.14
C ASN A 109 -3.16 9.86 -2.36
N ARG A 110 -4.34 10.38 -2.77
CA ARG A 110 -4.98 11.50 -2.07
C ARG A 110 -5.32 11.17 -0.62
N PHE A 111 -5.90 9.99 -0.40
CA PHE A 111 -6.28 9.53 0.92
C PHE A 111 -5.06 9.43 1.84
N THR A 112 -4.00 8.75 1.39
CA THR A 112 -2.76 8.59 2.15
C THR A 112 -2.09 9.94 2.41
N THR A 113 -1.95 10.82 1.41
CA THR A 113 -1.40 12.17 1.63
C THR A 113 -2.21 12.99 2.64
N ARG A 114 -3.55 12.90 2.59
CA ARG A 114 -4.42 13.58 3.56
C ARG A 114 -4.26 13.02 4.97
N ARG A 115 -4.16 11.70 5.10
CA ARG A 115 -3.92 11.03 6.39
C ARG A 115 -2.60 11.43 7.03
N LEU A 116 -1.55 11.63 6.23
CA LEU A 116 -0.21 11.99 6.70
C LEU A 116 -0.02 13.48 6.99
N SER A 117 -0.95 14.33 6.55
CA SER A 117 -0.95 15.77 6.82
C SER A 117 -1.90 16.18 7.95
N SER A 118 -2.55 15.22 8.60
CA SER A 118 -3.44 15.40 9.75
C SER A 118 -2.69 15.05 11.04
#